data_AF-A0A1D9PF85-F1
#
_entry.id   AF-A0A1D9PF85-F1
#
_cell.length_a   1.000
_cell.length_b   1.000
_cell.length_c   1.000
_cell.angle_alpha   90.00
_cell.angle_beta   90.00
_cell.angle_gamma   90.00
#
_symmetry.space_group_name_H-M   'P 1'
#
loop_
_entity.id
_entity.type
_entity.pdbx_description
1 polymer ?
#
loop_
_entity_poly.entity_id
_entity_poly.type
_entity_poly.pdbx_seq_one_letter_code
_entity_poly.pdbx_strand_id
1 'polypeptide(L)'
;MIKLYKILSLSLLVLMFASCNFTENIEVRPDGTGKFSLEVDGSGFMAMAGDKMGSELSGKKGTKAIDSTFSFKQIFEEKKDSIAKLSAEQQAALKKLENFVMKIKMNPEAKQLLFSMDTPFKSINDLDGVMESMGALKDLKGKSDKNSNPAAMMSSIGTDNSKLSFSYNGKNFSRKVIVLKDQIKKIAADSTGMAKMIFASSKYTLKYHFPKAVKSVSNPDAMFSADRKTITVEYPFTDYSENPEKLNLNVVFE
;
A
#
# COMPACT_ATOMS: atom_id res chain seq x y z
N MET A 1 -0.82 22.82 -39.40
CA MET A 1 -1.40 21.58 -38.83
C MET A 1 -0.36 20.63 -38.22
N ILE A 2 0.78 20.33 -38.87
CA ILE A 2 1.82 19.42 -38.34
C ILE A 2 2.43 19.88 -37.00
N LYS A 3 2.63 21.20 -36.78
CA LYS A 3 3.11 21.73 -35.49
C LYS A 3 2.11 21.56 -34.34
N LEU A 4 0.81 21.66 -34.63
CA LEU A 4 -0.25 21.47 -33.63
C LEU A 4 -0.36 19.99 -33.24
N TYR A 5 -0.23 19.07 -34.20
CA TYR A 5 -0.21 17.63 -33.96
C TYR A 5 1.02 17.18 -33.15
N LYS A 6 2.19 17.78 -33.39
CA LYS A 6 3.40 17.53 -32.59
C LYS A 6 3.27 18.03 -31.15
N ILE A 7 2.65 19.21 -30.94
CA ILE A 7 2.38 19.73 -29.59
C ILE A 7 1.32 18.89 -28.87
N LEU A 8 0.26 18.47 -29.57
CA LEU A 8 -0.81 17.63 -29.01
C LEU A 8 -0.28 16.22 -28.66
N SER A 9 0.56 15.65 -29.51
CA SER A 9 1.24 14.36 -29.28
C SER A 9 2.24 14.44 -28.13
N LEU A 10 2.98 15.55 -27.98
CA LEU A 10 3.89 15.77 -26.86
C LEU A 10 3.15 15.97 -25.54
N SER A 11 2.01 16.68 -25.55
CA SER A 11 1.15 16.87 -24.38
C SER A 11 0.49 15.57 -23.93
N LEU A 12 0.09 14.71 -24.87
CA LEU A 12 -0.44 13.36 -24.58
C LEU A 12 0.62 12.43 -23.99
N LEU A 13 1.89 12.58 -24.39
CA LEU A 13 3.00 11.78 -23.87
C LEU A 13 3.39 12.19 -22.43
N VAL A 14 3.34 13.49 -22.11
CA VAL A 14 3.64 14.00 -20.76
C VAL A 14 2.60 13.56 -19.72
N LEU A 15 1.35 13.34 -20.13
CA LEU A 15 0.27 12.84 -19.24
C LEU A 15 0.44 11.38 -18.80
N MET A 16 1.28 10.59 -19.48
CA MET A 16 1.47 9.17 -19.17
C MET A 16 2.46 8.89 -18.02
N PHE A 17 3.22 9.89 -17.57
CA PHE A 17 4.27 9.71 -16.56
C PHE A 17 3.84 10.08 -15.12
N ALA A 18 2.57 10.47 -14.92
CA ALA A 18 2.07 10.96 -13.64
C ALA A 18 1.25 9.92 -12.87
N SER A 19 1.71 8.67 -12.79
CA SER A 19 1.02 7.60 -12.04
C SER A 19 1.81 7.19 -10.80
N CYS A 20 1.10 6.73 -9.77
CA CYS A 20 1.66 5.92 -8.70
C CYS A 20 1.37 4.45 -8.98
N ASN A 21 2.30 3.56 -8.63
CA ASN A 21 2.08 2.11 -8.71
C ASN A 21 2.05 1.52 -7.32
N PHE A 22 0.94 0.91 -6.97
CA PHE A 22 0.77 0.13 -5.74
C PHE A 22 0.93 -1.35 -6.08
N THR A 23 1.79 -2.05 -5.36
CA THR A 23 1.98 -3.49 -5.52
C THR A 23 1.80 -4.17 -4.18
N GLU A 24 0.73 -4.95 -4.05
CA GLU A 24 0.52 -5.90 -2.96
C GLU A 24 1.14 -7.22 -3.37
N ASN A 25 2.16 -7.65 -2.63
CA ASN A 25 2.90 -8.87 -2.88
C ASN A 25 2.77 -9.84 -1.70
N ILE A 26 2.50 -11.10 -2.03
CA ILE A 26 2.43 -12.20 -1.07
C ILE A 26 3.27 -13.34 -1.62
N GLU A 27 4.26 -13.76 -0.85
CA GLU A 27 5.06 -14.94 -1.15
C GLU A 27 4.80 -16.00 -0.10
N VAL A 28 4.18 -17.12 -0.48
CA VAL A 28 3.95 -18.28 0.38
C VAL A 28 4.99 -19.35 0.06
N ARG A 29 5.67 -19.84 1.10
CA ARG A 29 6.67 -20.91 1.02
C ARG A 29 6.01 -22.28 1.22
N PRO A 30 6.70 -23.39 0.86
CA PRO A 30 6.16 -24.74 1.02
C PRO A 30 5.78 -25.12 2.46
N ASP A 31 6.42 -24.51 3.46
CA ASP A 31 6.13 -24.73 4.89
C ASP A 31 4.95 -23.88 5.42
N GLY A 32 4.32 -23.07 4.56
CA GLY A 32 3.20 -22.19 4.91
C GLY A 32 3.63 -20.81 5.43
N THR A 33 4.92 -20.62 5.71
CA THR A 33 5.48 -19.32 6.07
C THR A 33 5.60 -18.43 4.84
N GLY A 34 5.90 -17.15 5.04
CA GLY A 34 6.04 -16.26 3.90
C GLY A 34 6.25 -14.82 4.26
N LYS A 35 6.03 -13.96 3.25
CA LYS A 35 6.19 -12.52 3.35
C LYS A 35 5.03 -11.81 2.67
N PHE A 36 4.49 -10.81 3.36
CA PHE A 36 3.61 -9.81 2.78
C PHE A 36 4.41 -8.51 2.57
N SER A 37 4.19 -7.87 1.43
CA SER A 37 4.77 -6.56 1.10
C SER A 37 3.73 -5.68 0.43
N LEU A 38 3.61 -4.43 0.88
CA LEU A 38 2.92 -3.38 0.15
C LEU A 38 3.97 -2.37 -0.31
N GLU A 39 4.15 -2.26 -1.61
CA GLU A 39 5.11 -1.37 -2.26
C GLU A 39 4.37 -0.24 -2.97
N VAL A 40 4.84 0.99 -2.80
CA VAL A 40 4.27 2.18 -3.44
C VAL A 40 5.40 2.94 -4.14
N ASP A 41 5.30 3.01 -5.46
CA ASP A 41 6.14 3.88 -6.27
C ASP A 41 5.38 5.17 -6.58
N GLY A 42 5.77 6.25 -5.91
CA GLY A 42 5.26 7.60 -6.09
C GLY A 42 6.15 8.49 -6.95
N SER A 43 7.07 7.92 -7.74
CA SER A 43 8.02 8.71 -8.54
C SER A 43 7.32 9.54 -9.61
N GLY A 44 6.22 9.05 -10.19
CA GLY A 44 5.37 9.84 -11.10
C GLY A 44 4.75 11.07 -10.41
N PHE A 45 4.39 10.94 -9.14
CA PHE A 45 3.95 12.08 -8.34
C PHE A 45 5.08 13.07 -8.06
N MET A 46 6.27 12.60 -7.69
CA MET A 46 7.45 13.47 -7.50
C MET A 46 7.82 14.24 -8.77
N ALA A 47 7.69 13.61 -9.93
CA ALA A 47 7.96 14.27 -11.21
C ALA A 47 7.01 15.46 -11.49
N MET A 48 5.78 15.41 -10.95
CA MET A 48 4.74 16.43 -11.12
C MET A 48 4.76 17.50 -10.01
N ALA A 49 4.93 17.08 -8.76
CA ALA A 49 4.78 17.94 -7.57
C ALA A 49 6.11 18.39 -6.94
N GLY A 50 7.26 17.94 -7.50
CA GLY A 50 8.62 18.02 -6.96
C GLY A 50 8.92 19.16 -5.98
N ASP A 51 8.86 20.42 -6.43
CA ASP A 51 9.25 21.57 -5.61
C ASP A 51 8.24 21.90 -4.49
N LYS A 52 6.96 21.57 -4.69
CA LYS A 52 5.87 21.84 -3.74
C LYS A 52 5.79 20.77 -2.65
N MET A 53 6.05 19.50 -3.00
CA MET A 53 6.05 18.38 -2.05
C MET A 53 7.32 18.33 -1.21
N GLY A 54 8.50 18.57 -1.80
CA GLY A 54 9.76 18.62 -1.05
C GLY A 54 9.71 19.66 0.06
N SER A 55 9.10 20.81 -0.20
CA SER A 55 8.91 21.87 0.79
C SER A 55 7.85 21.54 1.87
N GLU A 56 6.75 20.85 1.53
CA GLU A 56 5.72 20.43 2.50
C GLU A 56 6.14 19.24 3.39
N LEU A 57 6.79 18.21 2.82
CA LEU A 57 7.24 17.03 3.56
C LEU A 57 8.46 17.28 4.46
N SER A 58 9.28 18.29 4.15
CA SER A 58 10.52 18.55 4.90
C SER A 58 10.54 19.88 5.66
N GLY A 59 9.51 20.71 5.50
CA GLY A 59 9.40 22.01 6.18
C GLY A 59 10.52 23.01 5.86
N LYS A 60 11.42 22.70 4.90
CA LYS A 60 12.57 23.54 4.51
C LYS A 60 12.83 23.44 3.01
N LYS A 61 13.17 24.58 2.39
CA LYS A 61 13.79 24.60 1.05
C LYS A 61 15.13 23.85 1.11
N GLY A 62 15.33 22.88 0.21
CA GLY A 62 16.57 22.09 0.11
C GLY A 62 16.49 20.71 0.76
N THR A 63 15.47 19.93 0.40
CA THR A 63 15.26 18.58 0.94
C THR A 63 16.41 17.65 0.53
N LYS A 64 17.13 17.12 1.52
CA LYS A 64 18.15 16.09 1.29
C LYS A 64 17.48 14.76 0.93
N ALA A 65 18.19 13.93 0.18
CA ALA A 65 17.76 12.56 -0.06
C ALA A 65 17.54 11.84 1.29
N ILE A 66 16.42 11.12 1.40
CA ILE A 66 16.05 10.30 2.55
C ILE A 66 16.12 8.85 2.11
N ASP A 67 16.85 8.03 2.86
CA ASP A 67 16.85 6.57 2.73
C ASP A 67 16.78 6.00 4.14
N SER A 68 15.56 5.67 4.58
CA SER A 68 15.26 5.32 5.96
C SER A 68 14.56 3.97 6.03
N THR A 69 14.99 3.13 6.97
CA THR A 69 14.34 1.87 7.32
C THR A 69 14.09 1.84 8.82
N PHE A 70 12.88 1.50 9.24
CA PHE A 70 12.53 1.36 10.66
C PHE A 70 11.50 0.25 10.85
N SER A 71 11.51 -0.36 12.03
CA SER A 71 10.51 -1.37 12.42
C SER A 71 9.51 -0.79 13.40
N PHE A 72 8.26 -1.28 13.37
CA PHE A 72 7.28 -0.92 14.38
C PHE A 72 7.66 -1.41 15.77
N LYS A 73 8.37 -2.55 15.86
CA LYS A 73 8.96 -3.01 17.12
C LYS A 73 9.80 -1.93 17.81
N GLN A 74 10.71 -1.28 17.08
CA GLN A 74 11.54 -0.18 17.62
C GLN A 74 10.68 0.99 18.09
N ILE A 75 9.69 1.41 17.28
CA ILE A 75 8.77 2.49 17.66
C ILE A 75 7.99 2.14 18.93
N PHE A 76 7.53 0.89 19.06
CA PHE A 76 6.75 0.46 20.22
C PHE A 76 7.60 0.33 21.48
N GLU A 77 8.87 -0.07 21.36
CA GLU A 77 9.82 -0.05 22.47
C GLU A 77 10.06 1.39 22.97
N GLU A 78 10.24 2.36 22.08
CA GLU A 78 10.37 3.79 22.42
C GLU A 78 9.09 4.39 23.01
N LYS A 79 7.92 3.86 22.65
CA LYS A 79 6.59 4.35 23.08
C LYS A 79 5.93 3.48 24.13
N LYS A 80 6.68 2.59 24.79
CA LYS A 80 6.15 1.60 25.74
C LYS A 80 5.25 2.20 26.82
N ASP A 81 5.63 3.36 27.39
CA ASP A 81 4.86 4.04 28.43
C ASP A 81 3.53 4.61 27.92
N SER A 82 3.49 5.05 26.65
CA SER A 82 2.25 5.50 26.01
C SER A 82 1.36 4.33 25.65
N ILE A 83 1.94 3.24 25.14
CA ILE A 83 1.22 2.02 24.77
C ILE A 83 0.58 1.36 25.99
N ALA A 84 1.27 1.37 27.14
CA ALA A 84 0.75 0.84 28.40
C ALA A 84 -0.52 1.55 28.90
N LYS A 85 -0.81 2.76 28.41
CA LYS A 85 -2.03 3.53 28.75
C LYS A 85 -3.22 3.23 27.84
N LEU A 86 -3.01 2.48 26.76
CA LEU A 86 -4.07 2.11 25.81
C LEU A 86 -4.90 0.93 26.35
N SER A 87 -6.09 0.72 25.79
CA SER A 87 -6.93 -0.43 26.11
C SER A 87 -6.23 -1.75 25.74
N ALA A 88 -6.62 -2.86 26.39
CA ALA A 88 -6.06 -4.18 26.07
C ALA A 88 -6.26 -4.56 24.58
N GLU A 89 -7.39 -4.14 23.99
CA GLU A 89 -7.69 -4.33 22.58
C GLU A 89 -6.71 -3.56 21.67
N GLN A 90 -6.47 -2.28 21.98
CA GLN A 90 -5.51 -1.45 21.23
C GLN A 90 -4.08 -1.99 21.37
N GLN A 91 -3.67 -2.43 22.57
CA GLN A 91 -2.36 -3.03 22.79
C GLN A 91 -2.20 -4.33 21.96
N ALA A 92 -3.23 -5.17 21.91
CA ALA A 92 -3.22 -6.38 21.10
C ALA A 92 -3.15 -6.08 19.59
N ALA A 93 -3.86 -5.05 19.13
CA ALA A 93 -3.81 -4.59 17.74
C ALA A 93 -2.41 -4.08 17.36
N LEU A 94 -1.79 -3.24 18.21
CA LEU A 94 -0.43 -2.76 17.99
C LEU A 94 0.58 -3.91 17.98
N LYS A 95 0.43 -4.90 18.87
CA LYS A 95 1.32 -6.06 18.89
C LYS A 95 1.33 -6.83 17.57
N LYS A 96 0.20 -6.93 16.86
CA LYS A 96 0.14 -7.55 15.52
C LYS A 96 1.02 -6.83 14.49
N LEU A 97 1.31 -5.55 14.71
CA LEU A 97 2.12 -4.74 13.81
C LEU A 97 3.63 -4.81 14.11
N GLU A 98 4.07 -5.47 15.21
CA GLU A 98 5.46 -5.40 15.67
C GLU A 98 6.48 -5.87 14.61
N ASN A 99 6.09 -6.85 13.79
CA ASN A 99 6.96 -7.46 12.78
C ASN A 99 7.02 -6.68 11.46
N PHE A 100 6.28 -5.58 11.34
CA PHE A 100 6.30 -4.75 10.16
C PHE A 100 7.57 -3.89 10.10
N VAL A 101 8.20 -3.89 8.93
CA VAL A 101 9.35 -3.07 8.57
C VAL A 101 8.94 -2.09 7.48
N MET A 102 9.18 -0.81 7.73
CA MET A 102 8.91 0.27 6.80
C MET A 102 10.23 0.69 6.16
N LYS A 103 10.20 0.92 4.84
CA LYS A 103 11.30 1.54 4.11
C LYS A 103 10.78 2.72 3.31
N ILE A 104 11.50 3.82 3.37
CA ILE A 104 11.18 5.06 2.68
C ILE A 104 12.43 5.52 1.95
N LYS A 105 12.31 5.74 0.65
CA LYS A 105 13.37 6.28 -0.17
C LYS A 105 12.87 7.44 -0.99
N MET A 106 13.33 8.64 -0.67
CA MET A 106 12.99 9.87 -1.37
C MET A 106 14.26 10.55 -1.86
N ASN A 107 14.36 10.77 -3.17
CA ASN A 107 15.46 11.50 -3.78
C ASN A 107 14.88 12.54 -4.76
N PRO A 108 14.85 13.82 -4.39
CA PRO A 108 14.32 14.88 -5.26
C PRO A 108 15.07 15.01 -6.59
N GLU A 109 16.41 14.88 -6.59
CA GLU A 109 17.24 14.97 -7.80
C GLU A 109 16.93 13.84 -8.77
N ALA A 110 16.80 12.61 -8.25
CA ALA A 110 16.42 11.43 -9.03
C ALA A 110 14.91 11.33 -9.28
N LYS A 111 14.10 12.30 -8.81
CA LYS A 111 12.62 12.29 -8.85
C LYS A 111 12.01 10.99 -8.31
N GLN A 112 12.64 10.43 -7.28
CA GLN A 112 12.29 9.14 -6.73
C GLN A 112 11.52 9.30 -5.42
N LEU A 113 10.44 8.53 -5.28
CA LEU A 113 9.72 8.37 -4.02
C LEU A 113 9.17 6.95 -3.93
N LEU A 114 9.84 6.12 -3.13
CA LEU A 114 9.49 4.73 -2.92
C LEU A 114 9.14 4.51 -1.44
N PHE A 115 8.05 3.80 -1.22
CA PHE A 115 7.66 3.30 0.09
C PHE A 115 7.49 1.79 0.02
N SER A 116 7.89 1.08 1.06
CA SER A 116 7.52 -0.32 1.24
C SER A 116 7.19 -0.60 2.69
N MET A 117 6.23 -1.50 2.88
CA MET A 117 5.83 -2.04 4.16
C MET A 117 5.87 -3.55 4.07
N ASP A 118 6.77 -4.16 4.82
CA ASP A 118 7.08 -5.59 4.76
C ASP A 118 6.74 -6.25 6.09
N THR A 119 6.15 -7.45 6.08
CA THR A 119 6.03 -8.28 7.29
C THR A 119 6.19 -9.77 6.95
N PRO A 120 6.97 -10.54 7.74
CA PRO A 120 6.92 -11.99 7.65
C PRO A 120 5.64 -12.54 8.30
N PHE A 121 5.15 -13.67 7.82
CA PHE A 121 4.05 -14.40 8.46
C PHE A 121 4.40 -15.88 8.62
N LYS A 122 3.82 -16.53 9.63
CA LYS A 122 3.95 -17.98 9.83
C LYS A 122 2.85 -18.73 9.09
N SER A 123 1.67 -18.14 9.05
CA SER A 123 0.57 -18.50 8.19
C SER A 123 0.03 -17.24 7.54
N ILE A 124 -0.34 -17.29 6.27
CA ILE A 124 -0.99 -16.15 5.61
C ILE A 124 -2.29 -15.72 6.30
N ASN A 125 -2.92 -16.63 7.06
CA ASN A 125 -4.09 -16.31 7.88
C ASN A 125 -3.72 -15.33 9.02
N ASP A 126 -2.45 -15.21 9.40
CA ASP A 126 -1.97 -14.23 10.38
C ASP A 126 -2.11 -12.78 9.87
N LEU A 127 -2.27 -12.60 8.55
CA LEU A 127 -2.53 -11.29 7.93
C LEU A 127 -4.00 -10.86 8.04
N ASP A 128 -4.89 -11.73 8.53
CA ASP A 128 -6.29 -11.39 8.75
C ASP A 128 -6.42 -10.26 9.79
N GLY A 129 -7.12 -9.20 9.42
CA GLY A 129 -7.31 -8.06 10.31
C GLY A 129 -6.11 -7.12 10.44
N VAL A 130 -5.08 -7.27 9.60
CA VAL A 130 -3.87 -6.42 9.63
C VAL A 130 -4.19 -4.96 9.33
N MET A 131 -5.09 -4.70 8.37
CA MET A 131 -5.44 -3.34 7.96
C MET A 131 -6.18 -2.60 9.07
N GLU A 132 -7.05 -3.31 9.79
CA GLU A 132 -7.75 -2.81 10.97
C GLU A 132 -6.77 -2.53 12.11
N SER A 133 -5.76 -3.38 12.27
CA SER A 133 -4.73 -3.18 13.29
C SER A 133 -3.93 -1.90 13.06
N MET A 134 -3.72 -1.48 11.81
CA MET A 134 -3.09 -0.18 11.49
C MET A 134 -3.89 1.02 11.98
N GLY A 135 -5.21 0.89 12.16
CA GLY A 135 -6.05 1.91 12.77
C GLY A 135 -5.58 2.32 14.17
N ALA A 136 -5.07 1.36 14.96
CA ALA A 136 -4.55 1.60 16.31
C ALA A 136 -3.31 2.50 16.34
N LEU A 137 -2.62 2.69 15.22
CA LEU A 137 -1.49 3.64 15.13
C LEU A 137 -1.92 5.11 15.28
N LYS A 138 -3.20 5.42 15.04
CA LYS A 138 -3.73 6.80 15.17
C LYS A 138 -3.58 7.32 16.60
N ASP A 139 -3.78 6.45 17.59
CA ASP A 139 -3.76 6.78 19.01
C ASP A 139 -2.34 6.90 19.57
N LEU A 140 -1.32 6.51 18.78
CA LEU A 140 0.09 6.74 19.08
C LEU A 140 0.58 8.14 18.68
N LYS A 141 -0.29 9.01 18.14
CA LYS A 141 0.04 10.40 17.84
C LYS A 141 0.39 11.16 19.13
N GLY A 142 1.68 11.36 19.36
CA GLY A 142 2.16 12.43 20.24
C GLY A 142 1.93 13.82 19.61
N LYS A 143 1.95 14.87 20.44
CA LYS A 143 1.90 16.30 20.03
C LYS A 143 3.16 16.77 19.26
N SER A 144 3.85 15.87 18.57
CA SER A 144 5.11 16.12 17.87
C SER A 144 4.80 16.37 16.39
N ASP A 145 5.29 17.50 15.88
CA ASP A 145 5.15 18.09 14.54
C ASP A 145 4.46 17.26 13.46
N LYS A 146 3.42 17.87 12.88
CA LYS A 146 2.62 17.39 11.75
C LYS A 146 3.43 17.07 10.48
N ASN A 147 4.72 17.42 10.42
CA ASN A 147 5.51 17.44 9.20
C ASN A 147 6.75 16.51 9.21
N SER A 148 6.95 15.65 10.21
CA SER A 148 8.17 14.82 10.26
C SER A 148 8.00 13.39 10.75
N ASN A 149 6.79 12.95 11.09
CA ASN A 149 6.56 11.60 11.61
C ASN A 149 5.99 10.66 10.53
N PRO A 150 6.73 9.61 10.10
CA PRO A 150 6.20 8.57 9.22
C PRO A 150 4.88 7.97 9.71
N ALA A 151 4.67 7.86 11.03
CA ALA A 151 3.42 7.37 11.60
C ALA A 151 2.20 8.27 11.29
N ALA A 152 2.39 9.58 11.09
CA ALA A 152 1.31 10.49 10.69
C ALA A 152 0.87 10.25 9.24
N MET A 153 1.83 9.96 8.34
CA MET A 153 1.54 9.57 6.96
C MET A 153 0.84 8.20 6.91
N MET A 154 1.27 7.23 7.72
CA MET A 154 0.67 5.89 7.80
C MET A 154 -0.74 5.89 8.40
N SER A 155 -1.04 6.81 9.32
CA SER A 155 -2.39 6.96 9.88
C SER A 155 -3.46 7.33 8.85
N SER A 156 -3.05 7.82 7.68
CA SER A 156 -3.91 8.09 6.53
C SER A 156 -4.06 6.88 5.59
N ILE A 157 -3.20 5.87 5.71
CA ILE A 157 -3.24 4.61 4.94
C ILE A 157 -4.10 3.57 5.68
N GLY A 158 -4.00 3.50 7.01
CA GLY A 158 -4.87 2.69 7.87
C GLY A 158 -6.23 3.36 8.07
N THR A 159 -7.23 2.97 7.29
CA THR A 159 -8.61 3.37 7.55
C THR A 159 -9.36 2.24 8.23
N ASP A 160 -10.17 2.56 9.25
CA ASP A 160 -10.93 1.60 10.07
C ASP A 160 -12.12 0.98 9.29
N ASN A 161 -12.06 1.02 7.97
CA ASN A 161 -13.24 1.13 7.09
C ASN A 161 -13.37 -0.04 6.11
N SER A 162 -12.37 -0.91 6.03
CA SER A 162 -12.43 -2.16 5.28
C SER A 162 -11.68 -3.25 6.03
N LYS A 163 -12.32 -4.41 6.20
CA LYS A 163 -11.64 -5.60 6.70
C LYS A 163 -11.00 -6.34 5.55
N LEU A 164 -9.72 -6.65 5.68
CA LEU A 164 -9.00 -7.46 4.70
C LEU A 164 -8.75 -8.83 5.32
N SER A 165 -9.31 -9.85 4.68
CA SER A 165 -9.22 -11.23 5.15
C SER A 165 -8.52 -12.11 4.14
N PHE A 166 -7.62 -12.94 4.66
CA PHE A 166 -6.85 -13.91 3.90
C PHE A 166 -7.12 -15.31 4.44
N SER A 167 -7.23 -16.27 3.53
CA SER A 167 -7.35 -17.69 3.89
C SER A 167 -6.55 -18.55 2.92
N TYR A 168 -5.75 -19.47 3.45
CA TYR A 168 -5.05 -20.48 2.67
C TYR A 168 -5.03 -21.82 3.40
N ASN A 169 -5.30 -22.89 2.67
CA ASN A 169 -5.29 -24.27 3.20
C ASN A 169 -4.49 -25.25 2.33
N GLY A 170 -3.65 -24.75 1.42
CA GLY A 170 -2.87 -25.58 0.50
C GLY A 170 -3.64 -26.13 -0.71
N LYS A 171 -4.98 -26.01 -0.74
CA LYS A 171 -5.84 -26.35 -1.88
C LYS A 171 -6.49 -25.12 -2.51
N ASN A 172 -6.83 -24.14 -1.68
CA ASN A 172 -7.42 -22.87 -2.10
C ASN A 172 -6.78 -21.72 -1.32
N PHE A 173 -6.69 -20.57 -1.99
CA PHE A 173 -6.41 -19.28 -1.38
C PHE A 173 -7.58 -18.33 -1.63
N SER A 174 -7.91 -17.49 -0.65
CA SER A 174 -8.93 -16.45 -0.77
C SER A 174 -8.43 -15.15 -0.16
N ARG A 175 -8.64 -14.05 -0.87
CA ARG A 175 -8.53 -12.67 -0.40
C ARG A 175 -9.90 -12.04 -0.47
N LYS A 176 -10.39 -11.50 0.65
CA LYS A 176 -11.69 -10.85 0.75
C LYS A 176 -11.58 -9.49 1.41
N VAL A 177 -12.13 -8.49 0.74
CA VAL A 177 -12.37 -7.16 1.28
C VAL A 177 -13.82 -7.11 1.75
N ILE A 178 -14.04 -6.70 2.99
CA ILE A 178 -15.35 -6.43 3.57
C ILE A 178 -15.42 -4.94 3.85
N VAL A 179 -16.22 -4.21 3.08
CA VAL A 179 -16.33 -2.74 3.21
C VAL A 179 -17.50 -2.38 4.12
N LEU A 180 -17.29 -1.43 5.03
CA LEU A 180 -18.39 -0.81 5.78
C LEU A 180 -19.04 0.28 4.89
N LYS A 181 -20.30 0.07 4.49
CA LYS A 181 -20.99 0.75 3.37
C LYS A 181 -21.04 2.29 3.40
N ASP A 182 -20.91 2.94 4.56
CA ASP A 182 -21.23 4.37 4.69
C ASP A 182 -20.09 5.33 4.29
N GLN A 183 -18.87 4.86 3.98
CA GLN A 183 -17.69 5.75 3.96
C GLN A 183 -16.87 5.77 2.66
N ILE A 184 -17.28 5.06 1.60
CA ILE A 184 -16.74 5.23 0.23
C ILE A 184 -16.82 6.70 -0.21
N LYS A 185 -17.83 7.44 0.29
CA LYS A 185 -18.04 8.87 0.03
C LYS A 185 -16.97 9.81 0.63
N LYS A 186 -16.25 9.42 1.68
CA LYS A 186 -15.25 10.30 2.34
C LYS A 186 -13.90 10.30 1.63
N ILE A 187 -13.42 9.15 1.17
CA ILE A 187 -12.14 9.05 0.42
C ILE A 187 -12.21 9.89 -0.87
N ALA A 188 -13.36 9.86 -1.55
CA ALA A 188 -13.61 10.65 -2.75
C ALA A 188 -13.74 12.16 -2.49
N ALA A 189 -14.11 12.58 -1.27
CA ALA A 189 -14.30 13.98 -0.90
C ALA A 189 -13.00 14.66 -0.43
N ASP A 190 -12.08 13.92 0.21
CA ASP A 190 -10.85 14.47 0.79
C ASP A 190 -9.68 14.54 -0.22
N SER A 191 -9.77 13.87 -1.37
CA SER A 191 -8.73 13.95 -2.41
C SER A 191 -8.79 15.30 -3.14
N THR A 192 -7.82 16.18 -2.89
CA THR A 192 -7.66 17.44 -3.66
C THR A 192 -7.37 17.15 -5.14
N GLY A 193 -7.63 18.13 -6.02
CA GLY A 193 -7.63 17.93 -7.48
C GLY A 193 -6.37 17.28 -8.07
N MET A 194 -5.18 17.59 -7.55
CA MET A 194 -3.92 16.98 -8.03
C MET A 194 -3.81 15.51 -7.60
N ALA A 195 -4.10 15.19 -6.32
CA ALA A 195 -4.12 13.81 -5.81
C ALA A 195 -5.12 12.94 -6.57
N LYS A 196 -6.29 13.49 -6.88
CA LYS A 196 -7.33 12.81 -7.67
C LYS A 196 -6.84 12.43 -9.07
N MET A 197 -6.11 13.33 -9.75
CA MET A 197 -5.57 13.06 -11.09
C MET A 197 -4.49 11.97 -11.08
N ILE A 198 -3.63 11.94 -10.06
CA ILE A 198 -2.59 10.92 -9.90
C ILE A 198 -3.21 9.56 -9.60
N PHE A 199 -4.20 9.52 -8.70
CA PHE A 199 -4.92 8.28 -8.42
C PHE A 199 -5.71 7.79 -9.63
N ALA A 200 -6.24 8.70 -10.46
CA ALA A 200 -6.91 8.34 -11.71
C ALA A 200 -5.98 7.66 -12.74
N SER A 201 -4.69 8.00 -12.75
CA SER A 201 -3.67 7.37 -13.61
C SER A 201 -2.92 6.22 -12.93
N SER A 202 -3.18 5.97 -11.64
CA SER A 202 -2.47 4.96 -10.84
C SER A 202 -3.02 3.55 -11.05
N LYS A 203 -2.20 2.55 -10.71
CA LYS A 203 -2.58 1.14 -10.75
C LYS A 203 -2.39 0.47 -9.39
N TYR A 204 -3.18 -0.57 -9.14
CA TYR A 204 -3.02 -1.50 -8.03
C TYR A 204 -2.75 -2.90 -8.57
N THR A 205 -1.62 -3.48 -8.19
CA THR A 205 -1.16 -4.78 -8.66
C THR A 205 -1.19 -5.78 -7.51
N LEU A 206 -1.94 -6.87 -7.69
CA LEU A 206 -1.84 -8.05 -6.83
C LEU A 206 -0.81 -8.99 -7.46
N LYS A 207 0.29 -9.28 -6.78
CA LYS A 207 1.33 -10.20 -7.26
C LYS A 207 1.56 -11.28 -6.21
N TYR A 208 1.00 -12.46 -6.40
CA TYR A 208 1.07 -13.53 -5.38
C TYR A 208 1.82 -14.74 -5.90
N HIS A 209 2.81 -15.19 -5.13
CA HIS A 209 3.59 -16.39 -5.37
C HIS A 209 3.19 -17.49 -4.38
N PHE A 210 2.90 -18.68 -4.90
CA PHE A 210 2.47 -19.85 -4.15
C PHE A 210 3.40 -21.03 -4.40
N PRO A 211 3.54 -21.96 -3.44
CA PRO A 211 4.43 -23.11 -3.61
C PRO A 211 3.92 -24.11 -4.66
N LYS A 212 2.61 -24.13 -4.90
CA LYS A 212 1.92 -25.00 -5.86
C LYS A 212 1.51 -24.23 -7.12
N ALA A 213 1.47 -24.93 -8.25
CA ALA A 213 0.94 -24.40 -9.49
C ALA A 213 -0.54 -24.03 -9.33
N VAL A 214 -0.90 -22.88 -9.88
CA VAL A 214 -2.26 -22.36 -9.88
C VAL A 214 -3.05 -22.97 -11.03
N LYS A 215 -4.15 -23.64 -10.68
CA LYS A 215 -5.10 -24.22 -11.62
C LYS A 215 -6.05 -23.14 -12.18
N SER A 216 -6.65 -22.34 -11.31
CA SER A 216 -7.56 -21.26 -11.71
C SER A 216 -7.54 -20.09 -10.72
N VAL A 217 -7.93 -18.93 -11.23
CA VAL A 217 -8.09 -17.68 -10.48
C VAL A 217 -9.48 -17.11 -10.82
N SER A 218 -10.17 -16.53 -9.84
CA SER A 218 -11.51 -15.95 -10.06
C SER A 218 -11.51 -14.71 -10.94
N ASN A 219 -10.37 -14.01 -11.04
CA ASN A 219 -10.21 -12.88 -11.94
C ASN A 219 -9.78 -13.38 -13.34
N PRO A 220 -10.56 -13.11 -14.40
CA PRO A 220 -10.27 -13.56 -15.76
C PRO A 220 -9.04 -12.87 -16.39
N ASP A 221 -8.66 -11.69 -15.91
CA ASP A 221 -7.52 -10.91 -16.38
C ASP A 221 -6.21 -11.29 -15.67
N ALA A 222 -6.24 -12.33 -14.82
CA ALA A 222 -5.07 -12.80 -14.11
C ALA A 222 -4.00 -13.35 -15.07
N MET A 223 -2.78 -12.81 -14.95
CA MET A 223 -1.59 -13.29 -15.64
C MET A 223 -0.87 -14.34 -14.79
N PHE A 224 -0.21 -15.29 -15.44
CA PHE A 224 0.54 -16.38 -14.78
C PHE A 224 2.01 -16.32 -15.15
N SER A 225 2.90 -16.63 -14.19
CA SER A 225 4.30 -16.96 -14.49
C SER A 225 4.40 -18.27 -15.28
N ALA A 226 5.56 -18.50 -15.90
CA ALA A 226 5.81 -19.69 -16.72
C ALA A 226 5.62 -21.01 -15.94
N ASP A 227 5.98 -21.04 -14.65
CA ASP A 227 5.78 -22.18 -13.74
C ASP A 227 4.37 -22.23 -13.13
N ARG A 228 3.49 -21.27 -13.49
CA ARG A 228 2.15 -21.07 -12.94
C ARG A 228 2.07 -20.90 -11.42
N LYS A 229 3.19 -20.61 -10.75
CA LYS A 229 3.23 -20.42 -9.29
C LYS A 229 2.99 -18.98 -8.86
N THR A 230 3.14 -18.03 -9.79
CA THR A 230 2.90 -16.62 -9.55
C THR A 230 1.71 -16.17 -10.36
N ILE A 231 0.80 -15.45 -9.72
CA ILE A 231 -0.28 -14.73 -10.38
C ILE A 231 -0.06 -13.23 -10.26
N THR A 232 -0.41 -12.50 -11.31
CA THR A 232 -0.41 -11.04 -11.32
C THR A 232 -1.78 -10.56 -11.81
N VAL A 233 -2.40 -9.64 -11.07
CA VAL A 233 -3.65 -9.00 -11.45
C VAL A 233 -3.49 -7.51 -11.32
N GLU A 234 -3.66 -6.76 -12.40
CA GLU A 234 -3.58 -5.31 -12.42
C GLU A 234 -4.97 -4.69 -12.48
N TYR A 235 -5.21 -3.69 -11.64
CA TYR A 235 -6.44 -2.91 -11.61
C TYR A 235 -6.11 -1.42 -11.78
N PRO A 236 -6.93 -0.64 -12.51
CA PRO A 236 -6.94 0.80 -12.33
C PRO A 236 -7.20 1.12 -10.85
N PHE A 237 -6.48 2.08 -10.28
CA PHE A 237 -6.66 2.42 -8.87
C PHE A 237 -8.10 2.91 -8.57
N THR A 238 -8.71 3.61 -9.53
CA THR A 238 -10.10 4.09 -9.43
C THR A 238 -11.09 2.97 -9.20
N ASP A 239 -10.90 1.82 -9.85
CA ASP A 239 -11.84 0.71 -9.84
C ASP A 239 -12.06 0.16 -8.44
N TYR A 240 -10.99 0.01 -7.66
CA TYR A 240 -11.11 -0.50 -6.30
C TYR A 240 -11.39 0.61 -5.28
N SER A 241 -11.01 1.86 -5.54
CA SER A 241 -11.32 2.97 -4.65
C SER A 241 -12.84 3.18 -4.50
N GLU A 242 -13.58 2.93 -5.58
CA GLU A 242 -15.04 3.00 -5.61
C GLU A 242 -15.70 1.66 -5.25
N ASN A 243 -15.07 0.54 -5.62
CA ASN A 243 -15.59 -0.81 -5.39
C ASN A 243 -14.49 -1.75 -4.85
N PRO A 244 -14.15 -1.67 -3.55
CA PRO A 244 -13.00 -2.42 -3.01
C PRO A 244 -13.12 -3.95 -3.15
N GLU A 245 -14.34 -4.47 -3.24
CA GLU A 245 -14.63 -5.90 -3.48
C GLU A 245 -14.11 -6.40 -4.84
N LYS A 246 -13.79 -5.52 -5.80
CA LYS A 246 -13.13 -5.92 -7.06
C LYS A 246 -11.76 -6.57 -6.85
N LEU A 247 -11.12 -6.28 -5.72
CA LEU A 247 -9.86 -6.92 -5.34
C LEU A 247 -10.06 -8.28 -4.66
N ASN A 248 -11.30 -8.78 -4.55
CA ASN A 248 -11.55 -10.14 -4.07
C ASN A 248 -10.98 -11.15 -5.05
N LEU A 249 -10.27 -12.13 -4.50
CA LEU A 249 -9.56 -13.11 -5.30
C LEU A 249 -9.72 -14.50 -4.69
N ASN A 250 -10.08 -15.48 -5.51
CA ASN A 250 -10.03 -16.88 -5.17
C ASN A 250 -9.09 -17.60 -6.12
N VAL A 251 -8.22 -18.43 -5.57
CA VAL A 251 -7.20 -19.17 -6.30
C VAL A 251 -7.34 -20.65 -5.93
N VAL A 252 -7.40 -21.51 -6.94
CA VAL A 252 -7.45 -22.96 -6.78
C VAL A 252 -6.13 -23.55 -7.26
N PHE A 253 -5.53 -24.44 -6.47
CA PHE A 253 -4.27 -25.11 -6.78
C PHE A 253 -4.49 -26.53 -7.31
N GLU A 254 -3.43 -27.10 -7.91
CA GLU A 254 -3.36 -28.53 -8.25
C GLU A 254 -3.24 -29.44 -7.02
#